data_AF-T0XZJ4-F1
#
_entry.id   AF-T0XZJ4-F1
#
_cell.length_a   1.000
_cell.length_b   1.000
_cell.length_c   1.000
_cell.angle_alpha   90.00
_cell.angle_beta   90.00
_cell.angle_gamma   90.00
#
_symmetry.space_group_name_H-M   'P 1'
#
loop_
_entity.id
_entity.type
_entity.pdbx_description
1 polymer ?
#
loop_
_entity_poly.entity_id
_entity_poly.type
_entity_poly.pdbx_seq_one_letter_code
_entity_poly.pdbx_strand_id
1 'polypeptide(L)'
;MILERTGTPASYDENVAIEYERNVERYTFLKWAQNSFEQFRVVPPGMGICHQVNLEHLARVVFDLDGVAYPDTVVGTDSHTTMVNGLGVLGWGVGGIEAEAAMLGQPTSMLIPPVVGLRLTGATREGVTATDVVLTITELLRRHGVVGTFVEA
;
A
#
# COMPACT_ATOMS: atom_id res chain seq x y z
N MET A 1 7.56 7.02 -10.98
CA MET A 1 7.76 8.41 -11.45
C MET A 1 9.09 8.95 -10.97
N ILE A 2 10.02 9.09 -11.91
CA ILE A 2 11.24 9.90 -11.71
C ILE A 2 10.85 11.37 -11.91
N LEU A 3 11.31 12.27 -11.05
CA LEU A 3 11.04 13.71 -11.15
C LEU A 3 12.29 14.46 -11.65
N GLU A 4 12.42 14.62 -12.96
CA GLU A 4 13.54 15.31 -13.62
C GLU A 4 13.16 16.67 -14.20
N ARG A 5 11.87 16.86 -14.48
CA ARG A 5 11.28 18.05 -15.10
C ARG A 5 10.06 18.49 -14.30
N THR A 6 9.91 19.79 -14.11
CA THR A 6 8.78 20.39 -13.36
C THR A 6 8.40 21.74 -13.95
N GLY A 7 7.17 22.19 -13.70
CA GLY A 7 6.74 23.56 -13.99
C GLY A 7 6.32 23.85 -15.43
N THR A 8 6.26 22.85 -16.31
CA THR A 8 5.76 23.00 -17.70
C THR A 8 4.68 21.97 -18.01
N PRO A 9 3.76 22.25 -18.95
CA PRO A 9 2.78 21.26 -19.39
C PRO A 9 3.40 19.96 -19.95
N ALA A 10 4.61 20.04 -20.52
CA ALA A 10 5.33 18.89 -21.07
C ALA A 10 6.07 18.05 -20.01
N SER A 11 6.19 18.54 -18.77
CA SER A 11 6.98 17.89 -17.71
C SER A 11 6.53 16.45 -17.42
N TYR A 12 5.23 16.16 -17.53
CA TYR A 12 4.70 14.81 -17.30
C TYR A 12 5.22 13.82 -18.35
N ASP A 13 5.02 14.12 -19.64
CA ASP A 13 5.42 13.23 -20.73
C ASP A 13 6.95 13.05 -20.78
N GLU A 14 7.70 14.13 -20.51
CA GLU A 14 9.17 14.07 -20.43
C GLU A 14 9.64 13.16 -19.29
N ASN A 15 9.04 13.26 -18.10
CA ASN A 15 9.41 12.41 -16.97
C ASN A 15 9.06 10.93 -17.22
N VAL A 16 7.91 10.65 -17.84
CA VAL A 16 7.52 9.30 -18.23
C VAL A 16 8.49 8.71 -19.26
N ALA A 17 8.88 9.48 -20.28
CA ALA A 17 9.85 9.05 -21.28
C ALA A 17 11.21 8.70 -20.65
N ILE A 18 11.72 9.54 -19.74
CA ILE A 18 12.98 9.29 -19.00
C ILE A 18 12.86 8.04 -18.11
N GLU A 19 11.73 7.86 -17.43
CA GLU A 19 11.49 6.67 -16.60
C GLU A 19 11.51 5.39 -17.43
N TYR A 20 10.87 5.41 -18.61
CA TYR A 20 10.92 4.29 -19.56
C TYR A 20 12.33 4.01 -20.06
N GLU A 21 13.05 5.02 -20.54
CA GLU A 21 14.41 4.87 -21.07
C GLU A 21 15.36 4.24 -20.03
N ARG A 22 15.29 4.69 -18.78
CA ARG A 22 16.18 4.22 -17.71
C ARG A 22 15.81 2.84 -17.16
N ASN A 23 14.58 2.36 -17.35
CA ASN A 23 14.08 1.13 -16.75
C ASN A 23 13.61 0.08 -17.77
N VAL A 24 14.00 0.19 -19.06
CA VAL A 24 13.59 -0.74 -20.13
C VAL A 24 13.80 -2.21 -19.74
N GLU A 25 14.96 -2.56 -19.20
CA GLU A 25 15.27 -3.94 -18.80
C GLU A 25 14.35 -4.43 -17.68
N ARG A 26 14.12 -3.58 -16.67
CA ARG A 26 13.25 -3.91 -15.53
C ARG A 26 11.80 -4.12 -15.96
N TYR A 27 11.27 -3.26 -16.83
CA TYR A 27 9.91 -3.42 -17.35
C TYR A 27 9.79 -4.64 -18.27
N THR A 28 10.83 -4.94 -19.05
CA THR A 28 10.87 -6.16 -19.87
C THR A 28 10.84 -7.40 -18.99
N PHE A 29 11.62 -7.42 -17.91
CA PHE A 29 11.62 -8.51 -16.93
C PHE A 29 10.27 -8.69 -16.23
N LEU A 30 9.67 -7.60 -15.74
CA LEU A 30 8.34 -7.66 -15.11
C LEU A 30 7.26 -8.13 -16.08
N LYS A 31 7.33 -7.72 -17.36
CA LYS A 31 6.42 -8.19 -18.41
C LYS A 31 6.61 -9.68 -18.70
N TRP A 32 7.86 -10.16 -18.73
CA TRP A 32 8.14 -11.59 -18.84
C TRP A 32 7.55 -12.36 -17.64
N ALA A 33 7.74 -11.87 -16.41
CA ALA A 33 7.20 -12.50 -15.21
C ALA A 33 5.66 -12.59 -15.24
N GLN A 34 4.98 -11.52 -15.67
CA GLN A 34 3.52 -11.53 -15.85
C GLN A 34 3.01 -12.59 -16.82
N ASN A 35 3.79 -12.93 -17.85
CA ASN A 35 3.41 -14.00 -18.77
C ASN A 35 3.82 -15.40 -18.27
N SER A 36 4.65 -15.46 -17.23
CA SER A 36 5.26 -16.71 -16.74
C SER A 36 4.59 -17.26 -15.47
N PHE A 37 3.83 -16.44 -14.74
CA PHE A 37 3.16 -16.82 -13.48
C PHE A 37 1.66 -16.54 -13.54
N GLU A 38 0.82 -17.49 -13.11
CA GLU A 38 -0.65 -17.38 -13.21
C GLU A 38 -1.27 -16.28 -12.35
N GLN A 39 -0.71 -16.05 -11.15
CA GLN A 39 -1.24 -15.09 -10.16
C GLN A 39 -0.36 -13.83 -10.05
N PHE A 40 0.35 -13.47 -11.11
CA PHE A 40 1.17 -12.26 -11.14
C PHE A 40 0.55 -11.22 -12.08
N ARG A 41 0.32 -10.02 -11.57
CA ARG A 41 -0.15 -8.87 -12.34
C ARG A 41 0.75 -7.67 -12.08
N VAL A 42 1.12 -6.99 -13.15
CA VAL A 42 1.90 -5.75 -13.15
C VAL A 42 0.98 -4.60 -13.50
N VAL A 43 0.94 -3.58 -12.63
CA VAL A 43 0.34 -2.29 -12.96
C VAL A 43 1.33 -1.51 -13.82
N PRO A 44 0.96 -1.07 -15.04
CA PRO A 44 1.87 -0.32 -15.91
C PRO A 44 2.34 1.01 -15.29
N PRO A 45 3.51 1.53 -15.72
CA PRO A 45 3.97 2.86 -15.35
C PRO A 45 2.94 3.94 -15.70
N GLY A 46 2.85 4.98 -14.87
CA GLY A 46 1.92 6.11 -15.08
C GLY A 46 0.49 5.89 -14.59
N MET A 47 0.13 4.69 -14.09
CA MET A 47 -1.22 4.37 -13.62
C MET A 47 -1.50 4.75 -12.16
N GLY A 48 -0.63 5.56 -11.55
CA GLY A 48 -0.76 6.01 -10.15
C GLY A 48 0.27 5.41 -9.20
N ILE A 49 0.09 5.67 -7.91
CA ILE A 49 0.96 5.20 -6.83
C ILE A 49 0.38 3.90 -6.25
N CYS A 50 1.26 2.95 -5.90
CA CYS A 50 0.90 1.61 -5.42
C CYS A 50 -0.31 1.57 -4.48
N HIS A 51 -0.27 2.35 -3.38
CA HIS A 51 -1.30 2.33 -2.35
C HIS A 51 -2.62 2.94 -2.78
N GLN A 52 -2.58 3.98 -3.63
CA GLN A 52 -3.79 4.57 -4.18
C GLN A 52 -4.47 3.62 -5.17
N VAL A 53 -3.69 3.00 -6.06
CA VAL A 53 -4.19 1.97 -6.97
C VAL A 53 -4.75 0.78 -6.19
N ASN A 54 -4.12 0.41 -5.08
CA ASN A 54 -4.61 -0.66 -4.21
C ASN A 54 -6.00 -0.32 -3.66
N LEU A 55 -6.16 0.86 -3.05
CA LEU A 55 -7.44 1.32 -2.50
C LEU A 55 -8.55 1.41 -3.55
N GLU A 56 -8.24 1.94 -4.73
CA GLU A 56 -9.25 2.26 -5.75
C GLU A 56 -9.61 1.07 -6.65
N HIS A 57 -8.70 0.10 -6.81
CA HIS A 57 -8.82 -0.92 -7.87
C HIS A 57 -8.47 -2.36 -7.48
N LEU A 58 -7.64 -2.60 -6.46
CA LEU A 58 -7.15 -3.96 -6.15
C LEU A 58 -7.77 -4.56 -4.89
N ALA A 59 -7.95 -3.74 -3.85
CA ALA A 59 -8.57 -4.14 -2.59
C ALA A 59 -10.02 -4.57 -2.83
N ARG A 60 -10.40 -5.72 -2.27
CA ARG A 60 -11.74 -6.32 -2.45
C ARG A 60 -12.60 -6.23 -1.20
N VAL A 61 -12.00 -5.99 -0.03
CA VAL A 61 -12.64 -6.05 1.30
C VAL A 61 -13.08 -7.46 1.68
N VAL A 62 -13.76 -8.17 0.79
CA VAL A 62 -14.17 -9.57 0.91
C VAL A 62 -13.80 -10.31 -0.37
N PHE A 63 -13.11 -11.44 -0.22
CA PHE A 63 -12.93 -12.42 -1.29
C PHE A 63 -14.02 -13.49 -1.21
N ASP A 64 -14.38 -14.05 -2.36
CA ASP A 64 -15.18 -15.26 -2.50
C ASP A 64 -14.32 -16.29 -3.23
N LEU A 65 -14.06 -17.42 -2.58
CA LEU A 65 -13.42 -18.58 -3.20
C LEU A 65 -14.34 -19.78 -3.03
N ASP A 66 -14.86 -20.27 -4.15
CA ASP A 66 -15.74 -21.45 -4.22
C ASP A 66 -16.95 -21.39 -3.26
N GLY A 67 -17.55 -20.20 -3.10
CA GLY A 67 -18.71 -19.96 -2.23
C GLY A 67 -18.34 -19.71 -0.77
N VAL A 68 -17.05 -19.63 -0.45
CA VAL A 68 -16.54 -19.25 0.88
C VAL A 68 -16.12 -17.79 0.85
N ALA A 69 -16.88 -16.95 1.55
CA ALA A 69 -16.52 -15.56 1.78
C ALA A 69 -15.50 -15.43 2.91
N TYR A 70 -14.40 -14.70 2.67
CA TYR A 70 -13.39 -14.41 3.68
C TYR A 70 -12.85 -12.99 3.55
N PRO A 71 -12.36 -12.36 4.64
CA PRO A 71 -11.88 -10.99 4.59
C PRO A 71 -10.62 -10.88 3.74
N ASP A 72 -10.51 -9.77 3.04
CA ASP A 72 -9.28 -9.36 2.35
C ASP A 72 -8.18 -9.05 3.39
N THR A 73 -6.97 -9.53 3.13
CA THR A 73 -5.75 -9.25 3.89
C THR A 73 -4.57 -9.15 2.95
N VAL A 74 -3.60 -8.29 3.25
CA VAL A 74 -2.44 -8.07 2.35
C VAL A 74 -1.16 -7.76 3.09
N VAL A 75 -0.07 -8.42 2.71
CA VAL A 75 1.29 -8.00 3.02
C VAL A 75 1.95 -7.47 1.76
N GLY A 76 2.67 -6.36 1.87
CA GLY A 76 3.31 -5.71 0.72
C GLY A 76 4.75 -5.37 1.01
N THR A 77 5.59 -5.29 -0.04
CA THR A 77 7.01 -4.90 0.07
C THR A 77 7.22 -3.38 0.21
N ASP A 78 6.17 -2.67 0.63
CA ASP A 78 6.17 -1.24 0.88
C ASP A 78 5.55 -0.96 2.26
N SER A 79 6.19 -0.10 3.04
CA SER A 79 5.78 0.21 4.43
C SER A 79 4.41 0.87 4.54
N HIS A 80 3.94 1.57 3.50
CA HIS A 80 2.64 2.24 3.47
C HIS A 80 1.51 1.32 2.98
N THR A 81 1.75 0.01 2.82
CA THR A 81 0.69 -0.98 2.58
C THR A 81 -0.44 -0.86 3.60
N THR A 82 -0.12 -0.38 4.81
CA THR A 82 -1.06 -0.03 5.88
C THR A 82 -2.14 0.99 5.49
N MET A 83 -2.00 1.72 4.38
CA MET A 83 -3.02 2.65 3.89
C MET A 83 -4.35 1.92 3.59
N VAL A 84 -4.29 0.65 3.18
CA VAL A 84 -5.48 -0.17 2.89
C VAL A 84 -6.35 -0.42 4.13
N ASN A 85 -5.77 -0.28 5.33
CA ASN A 85 -6.47 -0.48 6.60
C ASN A 85 -7.61 0.54 6.78
N GLY A 86 -7.54 1.69 6.10
CA GLY A 86 -8.65 2.65 6.05
C GLY A 86 -9.93 2.12 5.39
N LEU A 87 -9.85 1.02 4.62
CA LEU A 87 -10.99 0.32 4.03
C LEU A 87 -11.44 -0.91 4.84
N GLY A 88 -10.84 -1.16 6.01
CA GLY A 88 -11.12 -2.36 6.81
C GLY A 88 -10.42 -3.63 6.31
N VAL A 89 -9.47 -3.51 5.39
CA VAL A 89 -8.58 -4.60 4.95
C VAL A 89 -7.38 -4.67 5.88
N LEU A 90 -7.08 -5.82 6.48
CA LEU A 90 -5.92 -5.95 7.36
C LEU A 90 -4.64 -6.09 6.52
N GLY A 91 -3.77 -5.09 6.54
CA GLY A 91 -2.50 -5.15 5.83
C GLY A 91 -1.35 -4.32 6.40
N TRP A 92 -0.12 -4.74 6.05
CA TRP A 92 1.12 -4.11 6.52
C TRP A 92 2.31 -4.38 5.60
N GLY A 93 3.38 -3.60 5.79
CA GLY A 93 4.63 -3.75 5.05
C GLY A 93 5.52 -4.86 5.61
N VAL A 94 6.13 -5.64 4.73
CA VAL A 94 7.11 -6.70 5.04
C VAL A 94 8.35 -6.57 4.15
N GLY A 95 9.41 -7.33 4.46
CA GLY A 95 10.58 -7.42 3.59
C GLY A 95 10.30 -8.24 2.32
N GLY A 96 11.23 -8.15 1.36
CA GLY A 96 11.09 -8.87 0.09
C GLY A 96 11.10 -10.40 0.24
N ILE A 97 11.88 -10.92 1.19
CA ILE A 97 11.99 -12.36 1.46
C ILE A 97 10.68 -12.89 2.06
N GLU A 98 10.08 -12.15 3.00
CA GLU A 98 8.81 -12.53 3.61
C GLU A 98 7.68 -12.48 2.57
N ALA A 99 7.67 -11.47 1.70
CA ALA A 99 6.70 -11.40 0.60
C ALA A 99 6.85 -12.58 -0.38
N GLU A 100 8.08 -12.93 -0.76
CA GLU A 100 8.36 -14.08 -1.63
C GLU A 100 7.91 -15.39 -0.98
N ALA A 101 8.21 -15.59 0.31
CA ALA A 101 7.76 -16.76 1.06
C ALA A 101 6.22 -16.86 1.08
N ALA A 102 5.53 -15.73 1.31
CA ALA A 102 4.07 -15.67 1.27
C ALA A 102 3.51 -16.02 -0.11
N MET A 103 4.14 -15.54 -1.20
CA MET A 103 3.79 -15.90 -2.57
C MET A 103 3.97 -17.39 -2.87
N LEU A 104 4.91 -18.06 -2.19
CA LEU A 104 5.14 -19.50 -2.26
C LEU A 104 4.24 -20.31 -1.29
N GLY A 105 3.26 -19.67 -0.66
CA GLY A 105 2.28 -20.31 0.21
C GLY A 105 2.76 -20.51 1.65
N GLN A 106 3.87 -19.89 2.05
CA GLN A 106 4.28 -19.91 3.47
C GLN A 106 3.43 -18.92 4.28
N PRO A 107 2.82 -19.36 5.40
CA PRO A 107 2.13 -18.45 6.29
C PRO A 107 3.07 -17.39 6.87
N THR A 108 2.58 -16.15 7.02
CA THR A 108 3.33 -15.11 7.73
C THR A 108 3.36 -15.43 9.23
N SER A 109 4.55 -15.42 9.83
CA SER A 109 4.73 -15.63 11.27
C SER A 109 4.81 -14.28 11.98
N MET A 110 3.98 -14.08 12.99
CA MET A 110 4.04 -12.90 13.86
C MET A 110 3.65 -13.27 15.29
N LEU A 111 4.22 -12.54 16.26
CA LEU A 111 3.68 -12.55 17.62
C LEU A 111 2.30 -11.91 17.61
N ILE A 112 1.38 -12.42 18.40
CA ILE A 112 0.06 -11.80 18.60
C ILE A 112 0.31 -10.41 19.19
N PRO A 113 0.02 -9.31 18.45
CA PRO A 113 0.36 -7.98 18.90
C PRO A 113 -0.70 -7.50 19.90
N PRO A 114 -0.33 -6.72 20.92
CA PRO A 114 -1.32 -5.98 21.68
C PRO A 114 -2.00 -4.94 20.79
N VAL A 115 -3.25 -4.59 21.13
CA VAL A 115 -4.05 -3.60 20.40
C VAL A 115 -4.22 -2.35 21.26
N VAL A 116 -3.84 -1.19 20.71
CA VAL A 116 -4.03 0.13 21.30
C VAL A 116 -5.27 0.76 20.66
N GLY A 117 -6.30 1.01 21.46
CA GLY A 117 -7.52 1.69 20.99
C GLY A 117 -7.33 3.21 20.90
N LEU A 118 -7.55 3.78 19.71
CA LEU A 118 -7.54 5.22 19.44
C LEU A 118 -8.98 5.74 19.34
N ARG A 119 -9.56 6.13 20.48
CA ARG A 119 -10.93 6.66 20.46
C ARG A 119 -10.99 8.09 19.92
N LEU A 120 -11.54 8.26 18.72
CA LEU A 120 -11.85 9.57 18.14
C LEU A 120 -13.20 10.08 18.66
N THR A 121 -13.27 11.36 19.05
CA THR A 121 -14.50 11.98 19.56
C THR A 121 -14.67 13.40 19.04
N GLY A 122 -15.92 13.88 19.04
CA GLY A 122 -16.26 15.21 18.56
C GLY A 122 -16.29 15.31 17.03
N ALA A 123 -16.14 16.52 16.51
CA ALA A 123 -16.07 16.82 15.09
C ALA A 123 -14.93 17.79 14.82
N THR A 124 -14.35 17.73 13.61
CA THR A 124 -13.34 18.69 13.17
C THR A 124 -13.97 20.08 13.00
N ARG A 125 -13.16 21.12 13.18
CA ARG A 125 -13.58 22.50 12.89
C ARG A 125 -13.51 22.75 11.38
N GLU A 126 -14.27 23.73 10.91
CA GLU A 126 -14.17 24.20 9.53
C GLU A 126 -12.72 24.60 9.20
N GLY A 127 -12.25 24.24 8.01
CA GLY A 127 -10.88 24.48 7.55
C GLY A 127 -9.85 23.43 7.98
N VAL A 128 -10.18 22.49 8.87
CA VAL A 128 -9.31 21.36 9.22
C VAL A 128 -9.31 20.33 8.09
N THR A 129 -8.12 19.96 7.62
CA THR A 129 -7.92 18.98 6.55
C THR A 129 -7.63 17.58 7.09
N ALA A 130 -7.72 16.57 6.22
CA ALA A 130 -7.28 15.21 6.57
C ALA A 130 -5.80 15.16 6.98
N THR A 131 -4.96 16.01 6.38
CA THR A 131 -3.53 16.13 6.72
C THR A 131 -3.34 16.63 8.15
N ASP A 132 -4.13 17.60 8.60
CA ASP A 132 -4.06 18.11 9.97
C ASP A 132 -4.41 17.00 10.97
N VAL A 133 -5.45 16.21 10.67
CA VAL A 133 -5.88 15.09 11.50
C VAL A 133 -4.81 14.01 11.58
N VAL A 134 -4.28 13.55 10.45
CA VAL A 134 -3.28 12.45 10.43
C VAL A 134 -1.97 12.87 11.09
N LEU A 135 -1.53 14.13 10.95
CA LEU A 135 -0.34 14.62 11.62
C LEU A 135 -0.54 14.71 13.15
N THR A 136 -1.72 15.14 13.59
CA THR A 136 -2.08 15.18 15.02
C THR A 136 -2.10 13.78 15.63
N ILE A 137 -2.72 12.82 14.95
CA ILE A 137 -2.75 11.42 15.37
C ILE A 137 -1.34 10.83 15.39
N THR A 138 -0.54 11.11 14.37
CA THR A 138 0.86 10.65 14.27
C THR A 138 1.69 11.16 15.46
N GLU A 139 1.58 12.45 15.81
CA GLU A 139 2.26 13.02 16.96
C GLU A 139 1.83 12.33 18.26
N LEU A 140 0.53 12.12 18.44
CA LEU A 140 -0.02 11.46 19.64
C LEU A 140 0.46 10.01 19.79
N LEU A 141 0.35 9.21 18.73
CA LEU A 141 0.77 7.80 18.75
C LEU A 141 2.29 7.66 18.91
N ARG A 142 3.08 8.58 18.33
CA ARG A 142 4.53 8.62 18.53
C ARG A 142 4.91 8.90 19.98
N ARG A 143 4.20 9.82 20.65
CA ARG A 143 4.41 10.08 22.09
C ARG A 143 3.98 8.90 22.97
N HIS A 144 2.92 8.18 22.57
CA HIS A 144 2.45 7.01 23.31
C HIS A 144 3.39 5.80 23.17
N GLY A 145 4.01 5.62 22.00
CA GLY A 145 4.96 4.53 21.75
C GLY A 145 4.29 3.22 21.33
N VAL A 146 3.80 3.16 20.08
CA VAL A 146 3.00 2.05 19.54
C VAL A 146 3.79 1.02 18.72
N VAL A 147 5.11 0.98 18.85
CA VAL A 147 5.94 0.02 18.10
C VAL A 147 5.62 -1.42 18.52
N GLY A 148 5.37 -2.29 17.54
CA GLY A 148 5.03 -3.69 17.79
C GLY A 148 3.59 -3.92 18.25
N THR A 149 2.72 -2.91 18.09
CA THR A 149 1.31 -2.97 18.46
C THR A 149 0.42 -2.71 17.24
N PHE A 150 -0.84 -3.16 17.29
CA PHE A 150 -1.87 -2.67 16.39
C PHE A 150 -2.54 -1.43 16.98
N VAL A 151 -2.98 -0.53 16.10
CA VAL A 151 -3.80 0.63 16.48
C VAL A 151 -5.14 0.51 15.76
N GLU A 152 -6.22 0.53 16.53
CA GLU A 152 -7.60 0.44 16.04
C GLU A 152 -8.39 1.66 16.53
N ALA A 153 -9.10 2.34 15.63
CA ALA A 153 -9.75 3.63 15.89
C ALA A 153 -11.27 3.55 15.90
#